data_AF-A0AAV2WL00-F1
#
_entry.id   AF-A0AAV2WL00-F1
#
_cell.length_a   1.000
_cell.length_b   1.000
_cell.length_c   1.000
_cell.angle_alpha   90.00
_cell.angle_beta   90.00
_cell.angle_gamma   90.00
#
_symmetry.space_group_name_H-M   'P 1'
#
loop_
_entity.id
_entity.type
_entity.pdbx_description
1 polymer ?
#
loop_
_entity_poly.entity_id
_entity_poly.type
_entity_poly.pdbx_seq_one_letter_code
_entity_poly.pdbx_strand_id
1 'polypeptide(L)' 'MSTEPEQIRAGIAALLADLPDLESGALEDADIDAVAVRLEEAHDLLVRALESVEGRGDANRGL' A
#
# COMPACT_ATOMS: atom_id res chain seq x y z
N MET A 1 13.88 11.17 -13.71
CA MET A 1 14.04 9.71 -13.58
C MET A 1 13.59 9.31 -12.18
N SER A 2 12.40 9.78 -11.77
CA SER A 2 11.18 8.99 -11.90
C SER A 2 11.20 7.81 -10.93
N THR A 3 11.20 8.14 -9.64
CA THR A 3 10.60 7.32 -8.58
C THR A 3 9.11 7.29 -8.85
N GLU A 4 8.78 6.56 -9.91
CA GLU A 4 7.48 6.44 -10.50
C GLU A 4 6.67 5.42 -9.71
N PRO A 5 5.34 5.47 -9.83
CA PRO A 5 4.40 4.42 -9.44
C PRO A 5 4.92 2.97 -9.48
N GLU A 6 5.86 2.63 -10.36
CA GLU A 6 6.48 1.30 -10.41
C GLU A 6 7.22 0.88 -9.14
N GLN A 7 7.92 1.80 -8.46
CA GLN A 7 8.58 1.48 -7.19
C GLN A 7 7.57 1.24 -6.07
N ILE A 8 6.46 1.98 -6.09
CA ILE A 8 5.34 1.80 -5.15
C ILE A 8 4.64 0.46 -5.44
N ARG A 9 4.37 0.14 -6.71
CA ARG A 9 3.80 -1.15 -7.14
C ARG A 9 4.68 -2.32 -6.73
N ALA A 10 6.01 -2.21 -6.89
CA ALA A 10 6.95 -3.24 -6.47
C ALA A 10 6.94 -3.45 -4.94
N GLY A 11 6.86 -2.38 -4.16
CA GLY A 11 6.74 -2.46 -2.70
C GLY A 11 5.43 -3.11 -2.25
N ILE A 12 4.32 -2.77 -2.90
CA ILE A 12 3.01 -3.39 -2.64
C ILE A 12 3.03 -4.87 -3.02
N ALA A 13 3.59 -5.23 -4.18
CA ALA A 13 3.69 -6.63 -4.60
C ALA A 13 4.52 -7.48 -3.63
N ALA A 14 5.60 -6.93 -3.06
CA ALA A 14 6.41 -7.62 -2.06
C ALA A 14 5.65 -7.86 -0.75
N LEU A 15 4.84 -6.90 -0.31
CA LEU A 15 4.00 -7.04 0.89
C LEU A 15 2.86 -8.04 0.68
N LEU A 16 2.26 -8.03 -0.51
CA LEU A 16 1.17 -8.95 -0.85
C LEU A 16 1.66 -10.39 -1.09
N ALA A 17 2.92 -10.57 -1.49
CA ALA A 17 3.52 -11.90 -1.67
C ALA A 17 3.73 -12.66 -0.35
N ASP A 18 3.76 -11.94 0.77
CA ASP A 18 3.92 -12.51 2.11
C ASP A 18 2.56 -12.80 2.78
N LEU A 19 1.45 -12.49 2.10
CA LEU A 19 0.13 -12.88 2.56
C LEU A 19 -0.08 -14.40 2.37
N PRO A 20 -0.78 -15.06 3.32
CA PRO A 20 -1.16 -16.45 3.16
C PRO A 20 -1.99 -16.62 1.88
N ASP A 21 -1.81 -17.76 1.22
CA ASP A 21 -2.41 -18.03 -0.08
C ASP A 21 -3.96 -18.03 0.02
N LEU A 22 -4.56 -16.90 -0.33
CA LEU A 22 -5.99 -16.66 -0.29
C LEU A 22 -6.76 -17.56 -1.27
N GLU A 23 -6.10 -18.07 -2.33
CA GLU A 23 -6.74 -18.88 -3.37
C GLU A 23 -6.98 -20.34 -2.93
N SER A 24 -6.27 -20.80 -1.90
CA SER A 24 -6.36 -22.17 -1.40
C SER A 24 -7.67 -22.50 -0.65
N GLY A 25 -8.57 -21.52 -0.46
CA GLY A 25 -9.85 -21.72 0.24
C GLY A 25 -9.70 -22.12 1.72
N ALA A 26 -8.47 -22.04 2.25
CA ALA A 26 -8.10 -22.40 3.62
C ALA A 26 -7.72 -21.15 4.43
N LEU A 27 -8.50 -20.08 4.28
CA LEU A 27 -8.39 -18.92 5.15
C LEU A 27 -9.15 -19.23 6.43
N GLU A 28 -8.41 -19.52 7.49
CA GLU A 28 -8.99 -19.60 8.83
C GLU A 28 -9.33 -18.19 9.31
N ASP A 29 -10.26 -18.05 10.27
CA ASP A 29 -10.75 -16.74 10.74
C ASP A 29 -9.60 -15.81 11.20
N ALA A 30 -8.51 -16.39 11.71
CA ALA A 30 -7.29 -15.70 12.09
C ALA A 30 -6.49 -15.12 10.90
N ASP A 31 -6.59 -15.74 9.71
CA ASP A 31 -5.94 -15.24 8.48
C ASP A 31 -6.70 -14.05 7.91
N ILE A 32 -8.03 -14.00 8.06
CA ILE A 32 -8.85 -12.88 7.59
C ILE A 32 -8.52 -11.60 8.37
N ASP A 33 -8.38 -11.69 9.69
CA ASP A 33 -7.95 -10.55 10.51
C ASP A 33 -6.52 -10.10 10.16
N ALA A 34 -5.61 -11.05 9.93
CA ALA A 34 -4.24 -10.74 9.49
C ALA A 34 -4.22 -10.04 8.13
N VAL A 35 -5.05 -10.49 7.19
CA VAL A 35 -5.22 -9.87 5.86
C VAL A 35 -5.83 -8.47 5.99
N ALA A 36 -6.82 -8.28 6.85
CA ALA A 36 -7.44 -6.99 7.09
C ALA A 36 -6.42 -5.96 7.63
N VAL A 37 -5.61 -6.35 8.61
CA VAL A 37 -4.54 -5.50 9.17
C VAL A 37 -3.52 -5.13 8.09
N ARG A 38 -3.07 -6.09 7.29
CA ARG A 38 -2.11 -5.81 6.20
C ARG A 38 -2.67 -4.89 5.13
N LEU A 39 -3.97 -5.02 4.83
CA LEU A 39 -4.64 -4.16 3.85
C LEU A 39 -4.80 -2.72 4.37
N GLU A 40 -5.10 -2.56 5.66
CA GLU A 40 -5.16 -1.25 6.33
C GLU A 40 -3.79 -0.57 6.35
N GLU A 41 -2.72 -1.30 6.71
CA GLU A 41 -1.35 -0.80 6.68
C GLU A 41 -0.93 -0.35 5.28
N ALA A 42 -1.30 -1.10 4.24
CA ALA A 42 -1.06 -0.73 2.85
C ALA A 42 -1.86 0.51 2.43
N HIS A 43 -3.11 0.64 2.89
CA HIS A 43 -3.95 1.81 2.63
C HIS A 43 -3.37 3.07 3.27
N ASP A 44 -2.94 3.01 4.53
CA ASP A 44 -2.30 4.11 5.23
C ASP A 44 -1.03 4.60 4.54
N LEU A 45 -0.23 3.68 4.01
CA LEU A 45 0.95 4.01 3.21
C LEU A 45 0.58 4.75 1.91
N LEU A 46 -0.47 4.30 1.24
CA LEU A 46 -0.99 4.95 0.03
C LEU A 46 -1.53 6.36 0.31
N VAL A 47 -2.26 6.54 1.42
CA VAL A 47 -2.78 7.84 1.86
C VAL A 47 -1.63 8.79 2.19
N ARG A 48 -0.64 8.35 2.96
CA ARG A 48 0.54 9.18 3.27
C ARG A 48 1.33 9.57 2.03
N ALA A 49 1.45 8.65 1.06
CA ALA A 49 2.09 8.95 -0.21
C ALA A 49 1.30 9.99 -1.02
N LEU A 50 -0.03 9.90 -1.02
CA LEU A 50 -0.92 10.87 -1.67
C LEU A 50 -0.81 12.25 -1.02
N GLU A 51 -0.89 12.33 0.31
CA GLU A 51 -0.73 13.59 1.07
C GLU A 51 0.66 14.21 0.86
N SER A 52 1.72 13.39 0.74
CA SER A 52 3.07 13.87 0.45
C SER A 52 3.18 14.52 -0.94
N VAL A 53 2.41 14.02 -1.92
CA VAL A 53 2.32 14.61 -3.27
C VAL A 53 1.46 15.87 -3.26
N GLU A 54 0.35 15.89 -2.52
CA GLU A 54 -0.52 17.06 -2.38
C GLU A 54 0.17 18.20 -1.64
N GLY A 55 0.84 17.91 -0.52
CA GLY A 55 1.63 18.90 0.24
C GLY A 55 2.80 19.47 -0.57
N ARG A 56 3.36 18.70 -1.50
CA ARG A 56 4.34 19.19 -2.49
C ARG A 56 3.69 20.01 -3.61
N GLY A 57 2.45 19.69 -3.96
CA GLY A 57 1.62 20.45 -4.90
C GLY A 57 1.24 21.84 -4.38
N ASP A 58 0.87 21.95 -3.11
CA ASP A 58 0.58 23.23 -2.45
C ASP A 58 1.83 24.10 -2.27
N ALA A 59 2.97 23.50 -1.89
CA ALA A 59 4.25 24.20 -1.81
C ALA A 59 4.75 24.72 -3.19
N ASN A 60 4.34 24.08 -4.29
CA ASN A 60 4.70 24.49 -5.65
C ASN A 60 3.67 25.45 -6.30
N ARG A 61 2.49 25.65 -5.68
CA ARG A 61 1.43 26.56 -6.16
C ARG A 61 1.49 27.95 -5.53
N GLY A 62 2.39 28.15 -4.57
CA GLY A 62 2.67 29.43 -3.91
C GLY A 62 3.78 30.28 -4.54
N LEU A 63 4.14 30.04 -5.80
CA LEU A 63 5.12 30.82 -6.57
C LEU A 63 4.50 31.38 -7.86
#